data_AF-S9PA15-F1
#
_entry.id   AF-S9PA15-F1
#
_cell.length_a   1.000
_cell.length_b   1.000
_cell.length_c   1.000
_cell.angle_alpha   90.00
_cell.angle_beta   90.00
_cell.angle_gamma   90.00
#
_symmetry.space_group_name_H-M   'P 1'
#
loop_
_entity.id
_entity.type
_entity.pdbx_description
1 polymer ?
#
loop_
_entity_poly.entity_id
_entity_poly.type
_entity_poly.pdbx_seq_one_letter_code
_entity_poly.pdbx_strand_id
1 'polypeptide(L)'
;MRQEPMEMNLDWVTPELVVGGRFPMEAAAHLSQRLGIRYVVDVRVECCDDERVLREHGITLLHLPTVDMCAISLPMIRDGVDWVRERLERGEKVFIHCEYGIGRSALLALCVLVSRGYGPLEALALAKRRRPKVSPSPEQLEAFMAFSEEWRRAHGASWTVPVFDALAAIAYSHPRPSSPSPG
;
A
#
# COMPACT_ATOMS: atom_id res chain seq x y z
N MET A 1 -16.54 17.12 -22.50
CA MET A 1 -15.90 15.87 -22.96
C MET A 1 -15.98 14.86 -21.82
N ARG A 2 -16.69 13.75 -22.00
CA ARG A 2 -16.61 12.63 -21.04
C ARG A 2 -15.28 11.95 -21.29
N GLN A 3 -14.29 12.18 -20.44
CA GLN A 3 -13.10 11.32 -20.43
C GLN A 3 -13.59 9.92 -20.04
N GLU A 4 -13.36 8.94 -20.91
CA GLU A 4 -13.52 7.53 -20.53
C GLU A 4 -12.71 7.26 -19.25
N PRO A 5 -13.22 6.41 -18.34
CA PRO A 5 -12.49 6.11 -17.12
C PRO A 5 -11.15 5.47 -17.48
N MET A 6 -10.06 6.20 -17.25
CA MET A 6 -8.72 5.64 -17.32
C MET A 6 -8.66 4.50 -16.30
N GLU A 7 -8.62 3.27 -16.77
CA GLU A 7 -8.59 2.09 -15.92
C GLU A 7 -7.21 2.00 -15.25
N MET A 8 -7.10 2.58 -14.06
CA MET A 8 -5.88 2.59 -13.28
C MET A 8 -5.82 1.37 -12.37
N ASN A 9 -4.63 0.78 -12.27
CA ASN A 9 -4.38 -0.37 -11.40
C ASN A 9 -4.22 0.05 -9.93
N LEU A 10 -5.23 0.68 -9.34
CA LEU A 10 -5.21 1.16 -7.95
C LEU A 10 -6.54 0.93 -7.24
N ASP A 11 -6.50 0.68 -5.94
CA ASP A 11 -7.67 0.48 -5.08
C ASP A 11 -7.54 1.28 -3.78
N TRP A 12 -8.64 1.84 -3.31
CA TRP A 12 -8.72 2.49 -1.99
C TRP A 12 -8.78 1.43 -0.89
N VAL A 13 -7.76 1.40 -0.03
CA VAL A 13 -7.70 0.52 1.15
C VAL A 13 -8.42 1.18 2.32
N THR A 14 -8.23 2.49 2.49
CA THR A 14 -8.97 3.38 3.40
C THR A 14 -9.40 4.63 2.62
N PRO A 15 -10.19 5.57 3.18
CA PRO A 15 -10.55 6.80 2.47
C PRO A 15 -9.35 7.67 2.07
N GLU A 16 -8.21 7.53 2.75
CA GLU A 16 -7.00 8.32 2.48
C GLU A 16 -5.84 7.51 1.86
N LEU A 17 -5.83 6.18 2.00
CA LEU A 17 -4.75 5.31 1.53
C LEU A 17 -5.14 4.51 0.29
N VAL A 18 -4.38 4.70 -0.78
CA VAL A 18 -4.51 3.98 -2.05
C VAL A 18 -3.33 3.03 -2.25
N VAL A 19 -3.58 1.82 -2.74
CA VAL A 19 -2.55 0.85 -3.11
C VAL A 19 -2.72 0.41 -4.55
N GLY A 20 -1.62 0.35 -5.30
CA GLY A 20 -1.68 0.03 -6.72
C GLY A 20 -0.39 -0.47 -7.33
N GLY A 21 -0.44 -0.71 -8.63
CA GLY A 21 0.72 -0.97 -9.47
C GLY A 21 1.14 0.26 -10.26
N ARG A 22 2.04 0.05 -11.22
CA ARG A 22 2.54 1.09 -12.13
C ARG A 22 1.39 1.81 -12.81
N PHE A 23 1.57 3.11 -12.99
CA PHE A 23 0.67 3.99 -13.72
C PHE A 23 1.47 4.82 -14.73
N PRO A 24 0.85 5.26 -15.84
CA PRO A 24 1.49 6.15 -16.80
C PRO A 24 1.62 7.57 -16.22
N MET A 25 2.74 8.25 -16.47
CA MET A 25 2.99 9.60 -15.89
C MET A 25 2.00 10.65 -16.39
N GLU A 26 1.40 10.44 -17.57
CA GLU A 26 0.31 11.26 -18.11
C GLU A 26 -0.94 11.23 -17.21
N ALA A 27 -1.08 10.21 -16.35
CA ALA A 27 -2.13 10.13 -15.36
C ALA A 27 -1.86 10.94 -14.08
N ALA A 28 -0.69 11.59 -13.92
CA ALA A 28 -0.38 12.41 -12.75
C ALA A 28 -1.41 13.54 -12.53
N ALA A 29 -1.90 14.15 -13.62
CA ALA A 29 -2.98 15.13 -13.56
C ALA A 29 -4.29 14.50 -13.04
N HIS A 30 -4.59 13.26 -13.44
CA HIS A 30 -5.76 12.53 -12.96
C HIS A 30 -5.63 12.19 -11.46
N LEU A 31 -4.47 11.70 -11.01
CA LEU A 31 -4.23 11.40 -9.59
C LEU A 31 -4.48 12.62 -8.70
N SER A 32 -3.94 13.77 -9.08
CA SER A 32 -4.09 15.01 -8.31
C SER A 32 -5.49 15.61 -8.42
N GLN A 33 -6.01 15.82 -9.64
CA GLN A 33 -7.24 16.60 -9.85
C GLN A 33 -8.51 15.78 -9.61
N ARG A 34 -8.50 14.48 -9.91
CA ARG A 34 -9.69 13.63 -9.80
C ARG A 34 -9.72 12.81 -8.53
N LEU A 35 -8.58 12.25 -8.12
CA LEU A 35 -8.50 11.43 -6.91
C LEU A 35 -8.11 12.25 -5.68
N GLY A 36 -7.53 13.45 -5.85
CA GLY A 36 -7.06 14.29 -4.75
C GLY A 36 -5.78 13.77 -4.11
N ILE A 37 -5.02 12.91 -4.80
CA ILE A 37 -3.77 12.34 -4.30
C ILE A 37 -2.69 13.43 -4.38
N ARG A 38 -2.00 13.67 -3.26
CA ARG A 38 -0.93 14.67 -3.16
C ARG A 38 0.43 14.05 -2.86
N TYR A 39 0.44 12.76 -2.57
CA TYR A 39 1.62 12.03 -2.12
C TYR A 39 1.67 10.68 -2.82
N VAL A 40 2.81 10.36 -3.42
CA VAL A 40 3.07 9.08 -4.08
C VAL A 40 4.28 8.44 -3.42
N VAL A 41 4.19 7.14 -3.13
CA VAL A 41 5.30 6.32 -2.69
C VAL A 41 5.59 5.27 -3.75
N ASP A 42 6.75 5.38 -4.39
CA ASP A 42 7.26 4.41 -5.36
C ASP A 42 8.27 3.50 -4.66
N VAL A 43 7.99 2.20 -4.61
CA VAL A 43 8.88 1.22 -3.98
C VAL A 43 9.71 0.39 -4.98
N ARG A 44 9.73 0.79 -6.27
CA ARG A 44 10.49 0.09 -7.32
C ARG A 44 11.94 0.54 -7.33
N VAL A 45 12.87 -0.37 -7.51
CA VAL A 45 14.28 -0.03 -7.78
C VAL A 45 14.57 -0.03 -9.29
N GLU A 46 13.82 -0.85 -10.03
CA GLU A 46 13.91 -1.04 -11.47
C GLU A 46 13.40 0.17 -12.27
N CYS A 47 12.63 1.05 -11.62
CA CYS A 47 12.05 2.25 -12.19
C CYS A 47 11.85 3.28 -11.07
N CYS A 48 11.78 4.56 -11.44
CA CYS A 48 11.42 5.65 -10.55
C CYS A 48 10.50 6.58 -11.32
N ASP A 49 9.41 7.02 -10.69
CA ASP A 49 8.52 8.02 -11.28
C ASP A 49 9.24 9.35 -11.56
N ASP A 50 8.80 10.07 -12.60
CA ASP A 50 9.36 11.39 -12.90
C ASP A 50 8.87 12.41 -11.86
N GLU A 51 9.73 12.68 -10.87
CA GLU A 51 9.46 13.62 -9.78
C GLU A 51 9.08 15.02 -10.31
N ARG A 52 9.67 15.48 -11.42
CA ARG A 52 9.34 16.79 -12.00
C ARG A 52 7.90 16.80 -12.49
N VAL A 53 7.46 15.78 -13.21
CA VAL A 53 6.06 15.65 -13.68
C VAL A 53 5.09 15.60 -12.50
N LEU A 54 5.40 14.80 -11.48
CA LEU A 54 4.59 14.73 -10.27
C LEU A 54 4.49 16.11 -9.60
N ARG A 55 5.60 16.83 -9.47
CA ARG A 55 5.64 18.16 -8.84
C ARG A 55 4.88 19.22 -9.61
N GLU A 56 4.87 19.15 -10.95
CA GLU A 56 4.05 20.03 -11.81
C GLU A 56 2.54 19.88 -11.52
N HIS A 57 2.12 18.70 -11.07
CA HIS A 57 0.75 18.41 -10.62
C HIS A 57 0.58 18.55 -9.09
N GLY A 58 1.62 19.02 -8.39
CA GLY A 58 1.66 19.22 -6.95
C GLY A 58 1.70 17.91 -6.15
N ILE A 59 2.10 16.82 -6.76
CA ILE A 59 2.32 15.54 -6.09
C ILE A 59 3.75 15.51 -5.57
N THR A 60 3.92 15.13 -4.30
CA THR A 60 5.24 14.87 -3.69
C THR A 60 5.55 13.39 -3.76
N LEU A 61 6.74 13.04 -4.26
CA LEU A 61 7.22 11.67 -4.35
C LEU A 61 8.07 11.31 -3.13
N LEU A 62 7.86 10.11 -2.60
CA LEU A 62 8.81 9.39 -1.76
C LEU A 62 9.26 8.15 -2.52
N HIS A 63 10.56 8.01 -2.77
CA HIS A 63 11.12 6.84 -3.44
C HIS A 63 11.81 5.92 -2.42
N LEU A 64 11.36 4.67 -2.33
CA LEU A 64 11.87 3.63 -1.44
C LEU A 64 12.35 2.42 -2.27
N PRO A 65 13.50 2.55 -2.96
CA PRO A 65 13.93 1.59 -3.98
C PRO A 65 14.09 0.17 -3.40
N THR A 66 13.23 -0.75 -3.82
CA THR A 66 13.23 -2.15 -3.35
C THR A 66 13.18 -3.11 -4.53
N VAL A 67 14.09 -4.10 -4.55
CA VAL A 67 14.13 -5.16 -5.56
C VAL A 67 12.82 -5.94 -5.58
N ASP A 68 12.34 -6.31 -6.77
CA ASP A 68 11.09 -7.06 -6.88
C ASP A 68 11.15 -8.40 -6.12
N MET A 69 10.00 -8.83 -5.60
CA MET A 69 9.83 -10.02 -4.74
C MET A 69 10.53 -10.00 -3.37
N CYS A 70 11.51 -9.11 -3.16
CA CYS A 70 12.17 -8.91 -1.87
C CYS A 70 11.30 -8.10 -0.90
N ALA A 71 11.63 -8.20 0.39
CA ALA A 71 11.07 -7.31 1.40
C ALA A 71 11.72 -5.92 1.34
N ILE A 72 10.92 -4.90 1.66
CA ILE A 72 11.44 -3.57 1.98
C ILE A 72 12.24 -3.70 3.27
N SER A 73 13.44 -3.13 3.32
CA SER A 73 14.25 -3.21 4.54
C SER A 73 13.54 -2.55 5.73
N LEU A 74 13.71 -3.09 6.93
CA LEU A 74 13.03 -2.58 8.12
C LEU A 74 13.30 -1.08 8.40
N PRO A 75 14.52 -0.53 8.22
CA PRO A 75 14.75 0.91 8.28
C PRO A 75 13.88 1.70 7.28
N MET A 76 13.82 1.27 6.01
CA MET A 76 13.00 1.93 5.00
C MET A 76 11.50 1.78 5.25
N ILE A 77 11.06 0.66 5.84
CA ILE A 77 9.67 0.51 6.31
C ILE A 77 9.37 1.57 7.35
N ARG A 78 10.25 1.79 8.33
CA ARG A 78 10.05 2.81 9.37
C ARG A 78 9.95 4.21 8.78
N ASP A 79 10.93 4.60 7.97
CA ASP A 79 10.94 5.90 7.31
C ASP A 79 9.69 6.11 6.43
N GLY A 80 9.32 5.09 5.67
CA GLY A 80 8.13 5.10 4.83
C GLY A 80 6.83 5.17 5.63
N VAL A 81 6.71 4.40 6.72
CA VAL A 81 5.53 4.41 7.59
C VAL A 81 5.38 5.76 8.26
N ASP A 82 6.43 6.31 8.85
CA ASP A 82 6.38 7.60 9.52
C ASP A 82 6.00 8.70 8.53
N TRP A 83 6.63 8.71 7.36
CA TRP A 83 6.31 9.66 6.30
C TRP A 83 4.83 9.55 5.93
N VAL A 84 4.34 8.37 5.56
CA VAL A 84 2.94 8.18 5.13
C VAL A 84 1.95 8.51 6.24
N ARG A 85 2.18 8.01 7.45
CA ARG A 85 1.30 8.18 8.62
C ARG A 85 1.06 9.65 8.90
N GLU A 86 2.10 10.48 8.92
CA GLU A 86 1.98 11.93 9.13
C GLU A 86 1.06 12.61 8.11
N ARG A 87 1.07 12.18 6.84
CA ARG A 87 0.22 12.74 5.77
C ARG A 87 -1.23 12.32 5.99
N LEU A 88 -1.45 11.03 6.28
CA LEU A 88 -2.78 10.49 6.54
C LEU A 88 -3.43 11.13 7.76
N GLU A 89 -2.66 11.45 8.81
CA GLU A 89 -3.15 12.15 10.01
C GLU A 89 -3.59 13.59 9.74
N ARG A 90 -3.07 14.22 8.67
CA ARG A 90 -3.54 15.52 8.18
C ARG A 90 -4.77 15.43 7.26
N GLY A 91 -5.31 14.22 7.07
CA GLY A 91 -6.42 13.96 6.15
C GLY A 91 -6.02 14.00 4.68
N GLU A 92 -4.72 13.92 4.39
CA GLU A 92 -4.21 13.96 3.01
C GLU A 92 -4.15 12.55 2.41
N LYS A 93 -4.25 12.48 1.09
CA LYS A 93 -4.33 11.21 0.36
C LYS A 93 -2.97 10.78 -0.15
N VAL A 94 -2.63 9.53 0.14
CA VAL A 94 -1.36 8.91 -0.23
C VAL A 94 -1.60 7.70 -1.12
N PHE A 95 -0.81 7.60 -2.18
CA PHE A 95 -0.80 6.46 -3.08
C PHE A 95 0.53 5.70 -2.96
N ILE A 96 0.46 4.43 -2.56
CA ILE A 96 1.63 3.54 -2.49
C ILE A 96 1.56 2.55 -3.65
N HIS A 97 2.59 2.50 -4.50
CA HIS A 97 2.63 1.57 -5.62
C HIS A 97 3.98 0.90 -5.83
N CYS A 98 3.92 -0.26 -6.48
CA CYS A 98 5.09 -0.95 -7.04
C CYS A 98 4.81 -1.25 -8.52
N GLU A 99 5.30 -2.36 -9.07
CA GLU A 99 4.99 -2.72 -10.46
C GLU A 99 3.54 -3.22 -10.63
N TYR A 100 3.12 -4.21 -9.83
CA TYR A 100 1.78 -4.81 -9.96
C TYR A 100 0.80 -4.47 -8.82
N GLY A 101 1.32 -3.94 -7.72
CA GLY A 101 0.54 -3.65 -6.52
C GLY A 101 0.07 -4.89 -5.78
N ILE A 102 0.94 -5.91 -5.69
CA ILE A 102 0.65 -7.23 -5.12
C ILE A 102 1.41 -7.45 -3.81
N GLY A 103 2.73 -7.21 -3.84
CA GLY A 103 3.65 -7.53 -2.73
C GLY A 103 4.26 -6.30 -2.05
N ARG A 104 5.30 -5.70 -2.65
CA ARG A 104 6.07 -4.59 -2.06
C ARG A 104 5.21 -3.41 -1.56
N SER A 105 4.31 -2.89 -2.40
CA SER A 105 3.43 -1.79 -1.99
C SER A 105 2.38 -2.23 -0.96
N ALA A 106 1.93 -3.49 -1.03
CA ALA A 106 1.04 -4.05 -0.03
C ALA A 106 1.75 -4.16 1.33
N LEU A 107 3.01 -4.62 1.38
CA LEU A 107 3.82 -4.67 2.61
C LEU A 107 3.84 -3.31 3.30
N LEU A 108 4.24 -2.24 2.60
CA LEU A 108 4.30 -0.91 3.21
C LEU A 108 2.92 -0.44 3.68
N ALA A 109 1.87 -0.66 2.88
CA ALA A 109 0.50 -0.31 3.26
C ALA A 109 0.01 -1.05 4.51
N LEU A 110 0.37 -2.33 4.68
CA LEU A 110 0.05 -3.11 5.88
C LEU A 110 0.74 -2.54 7.12
N CYS A 111 2.03 -2.18 7.01
CA CYS A 111 2.77 -1.53 8.09
C CYS A 111 2.14 -0.17 8.46
N VAL A 112 1.71 0.62 7.46
CA VAL A 112 1.00 1.88 7.68
C VAL A 112 -0.33 1.66 8.42
N LEU A 113 -1.11 0.65 8.05
CA LEU A 113 -2.35 0.31 8.76
C LEU A 113 -2.05 -0.07 10.22
N VAL A 114 -1.05 -0.91 10.47
CA VAL A 114 -0.63 -1.26 11.84
C VAL A 114 -0.25 -0.02 12.65
N SER A 115 0.48 0.93 12.04
CA SER A 115 0.83 2.19 12.68
C SER A 115 -0.37 3.09 13.03
N ARG A 116 -1.49 2.91 12.32
CA ARG A 116 -2.77 3.60 12.56
C ARG A 116 -3.69 2.84 13.51
N GLY A 117 -3.21 1.79 14.17
CA GLY A 117 -3.91 1.08 15.24
C GLY A 117 -4.63 -0.20 14.81
N TYR A 118 -4.59 -0.57 13.53
CA TYR A 118 -5.15 -1.85 13.07
C TYR A 118 -4.32 -3.03 13.60
N GLY A 119 -4.97 -4.13 13.97
CA GLY A 119 -4.26 -5.38 14.24
C GLY A 119 -3.64 -5.96 12.96
N PRO A 120 -2.53 -6.72 13.01
CA PRO A 120 -1.87 -7.20 11.78
C PRO A 120 -2.77 -8.07 10.88
N LEU A 121 -3.59 -8.96 11.47
CA LEU A 121 -4.56 -9.77 10.72
C LEU A 121 -5.68 -8.91 10.13
N GLU A 122 -6.13 -7.89 10.86
CA GLU A 122 -7.18 -6.97 10.43
C GLU A 122 -6.69 -6.10 9.26
N ALA A 123 -5.47 -5.57 9.34
CA ALA A 123 -4.82 -4.83 8.27
C ALA A 123 -4.74 -5.65 6.99
N LEU A 124 -4.29 -6.91 7.09
CA LEU A 124 -4.19 -7.82 5.95
C LEU A 124 -5.56 -8.17 5.37
N ALA A 125 -6.55 -8.47 6.21
CA ALA A 125 -7.91 -8.74 5.77
C ALA A 125 -8.57 -7.53 5.09
N LEU A 126 -8.33 -6.31 5.60
CA LEU A 126 -8.79 -5.07 4.99
C LEU A 126 -8.16 -4.86 3.61
N ALA A 127 -6.83 -4.94 3.52
CA ALA A 127 -6.11 -4.78 2.25
C ALA A 127 -6.55 -5.83 1.22
N LYS A 128 -6.64 -7.11 1.60
CA LYS A 128 -7.09 -8.20 0.74
C LYS A 128 -8.52 -8.03 0.25
N ARG A 129 -9.45 -7.59 1.12
CA ARG A 129 -10.84 -7.34 0.75
C ARG A 129 -10.98 -6.18 -0.25
N ARG A 130 -10.21 -5.12 -0.04
CA ARG A 130 -10.23 -3.92 -0.91
C ARG A 130 -9.50 -4.13 -2.22
N ARG A 131 -8.46 -4.97 -2.20
CA ARG A 131 -7.63 -5.32 -3.35
C ARG A 131 -7.33 -6.82 -3.34
N PRO A 132 -8.17 -7.67 -3.98
CA PRO A 132 -8.05 -9.13 -3.93
C PRO A 132 -6.69 -9.69 -4.39
N LYS A 133 -5.96 -8.92 -5.21
CA LYS A 133 -4.62 -9.26 -5.68
C LYS A 133 -3.50 -9.04 -4.66
N VAL A 134 -3.77 -8.44 -3.50
CA VAL A 134 -2.79 -8.37 -2.39
C VAL A 134 -2.35 -9.78 -2.04
N SER A 135 -1.06 -10.05 -2.19
CA SER A 135 -0.47 -11.36 -1.92
C SER A 135 1.05 -11.17 -1.70
N PRO A 136 1.46 -10.60 -0.56
CA PRO A 136 2.88 -10.44 -0.25
C PRO A 136 3.62 -11.78 -0.25
N SER A 137 4.89 -11.78 -0.64
CA SER A 137 5.75 -12.97 -0.57
C SER A 137 5.98 -13.41 0.88
N PRO A 138 6.46 -14.65 1.14
CA PRO A 138 6.82 -15.08 2.49
C PRO A 138 7.78 -14.12 3.19
N GLU A 139 8.82 -13.68 2.49
CA GLU A 139 9.81 -12.70 2.98
C GLU A 139 9.14 -11.37 3.38
N GLN A 140 8.17 -10.91 2.59
CA GLN A 140 7.41 -9.69 2.89
C GLN A 140 6.48 -9.87 4.09
N LEU A 141 5.84 -11.04 4.26
CA LEU A 141 5.06 -11.33 5.46
C LEU A 141 5.92 -11.40 6.72
N GLU A 142 7.13 -11.97 6.63
CA GLU A 142 8.09 -11.97 7.73
C GLU A 142 8.53 -10.55 8.10
N ALA A 143 8.81 -9.69 7.11
CA ALA A 143 9.11 -8.28 7.35
C ALA A 143 7.91 -7.54 8.00
N PHE A 144 6.69 -7.85 7.56
CA PHE A 144 5.47 -7.31 8.18
C PHE A 144 5.32 -7.74 9.65
N MET A 145 5.59 -9.01 9.96
CA MET A 145 5.61 -9.52 11.32
C MET A 145 6.67 -8.82 12.17
N ALA A 146 7.89 -8.67 11.64
CA ALA A 146 8.99 -8.00 12.33
C ALA A 146 8.65 -6.53 12.66
N PHE A 147 8.13 -5.78 11.69
CA PHE A 147 7.65 -4.42 11.92
C PHE A 147 6.51 -4.38 12.95
N SER A 148 5.55 -5.30 12.87
CA SER A 148 4.42 -5.35 13.81
C SER A 148 4.88 -5.60 15.25
N GLU A 149 5.86 -6.48 15.46
CA GLU A 149 6.45 -6.72 16.78
C GLU A 149 7.19 -5.49 17.31
N GLU A 150 8.01 -4.84 16.48
CA GLU A 150 8.71 -3.61 16.84
C GLU A 150 7.71 -2.50 17.22
N TRP A 151 6.69 -2.28 16.40
CA TRP A 151 5.67 -1.27 16.62
C TRP A 151 4.89 -1.53 17.91
N ARG A 152 4.48 -2.78 18.13
CA ARG A 152 3.76 -3.21 19.34
C ARG A 152 4.59 -2.93 20.60
N ARG A 153 5.87 -3.26 20.59
CA ARG A 153 6.79 -3.02 21.73
C ARG A 153 6.97 -1.54 22.00
N ALA A 154 7.10 -0.73 20.96
CA ALA A 154 7.31 0.71 21.10
C ALA A 154 6.05 1.47 21.56
N HIS A 155 4.86 1.03 21.15
CA HIS A 155 3.60 1.78 21.35
C HIS A 155 2.60 1.09 22.29
N GLY A 156 2.94 -0.07 22.85
CA GLY A 156 2.08 -0.77 23.81
C GLY A 156 0.75 -1.25 23.22
N ALA A 157 0.74 -1.64 21.94
CA ALA A 157 -0.48 -2.07 21.26
C ALA A 157 -1.08 -3.34 21.91
N SER A 158 -2.41 -3.40 22.01
CA SER A 158 -3.13 -4.48 22.72
C SER A 158 -3.24 -5.78 21.93
N TRP A 159 -3.08 -5.73 20.61
CA TRP A 159 -3.06 -6.91 19.74
C TRP A 159 -1.73 -7.68 19.85
N THR A 160 -1.75 -8.93 19.40
CA THR A 160 -0.56 -9.79 19.32
C THR A 160 -0.09 -9.91 17.88
N VAL A 161 1.21 -10.16 17.70
CA VAL A 161 1.74 -10.49 16.37
C VAL A 161 1.28 -11.90 16.01
N PRO A 162 0.58 -12.09 14.89
CA PRO A 162 0.14 -13.41 14.46
C PRO A 162 1.33 -14.25 14.00
N VAL A 163 1.18 -15.57 14.08
CA VAL A 163 2.11 -16.51 13.44
C VAL A 163 1.95 -16.45 11.91
N PHE A 164 3.01 -16.84 11.20
CA PHE A 164 3.06 -16.80 9.74
C PHE A 164 1.85 -17.47 9.08
N ASP A 165 1.47 -18.68 9.52
CA ASP A 165 0.37 -19.44 8.93
C ASP A 165 -0.97 -18.69 8.96
N ALA A 166 -1.22 -17.90 10.00
CA ALA A 166 -2.44 -17.12 10.11
C ALA A 166 -2.47 -15.97 9.08
N LEU A 167 -1.31 -15.34 8.81
CA LEU A 167 -1.18 -14.34 7.76
C LEU A 167 -1.27 -14.97 6.37
N ALA A 168 -0.56 -16.08 6.15
CA ALA A 168 -0.53 -16.81 4.89
C ALA A 168 -1.93 -17.28 4.47
N ALA A 169 -2.74 -17.75 5.42
CA ALA A 169 -4.13 -18.14 5.17
C ALA A 169 -4.99 -17.00 4.58
N ILE A 170 -4.70 -15.74 4.93
CA ILE A 170 -5.38 -14.57 4.38
C ILE A 170 -4.72 -14.13 3.06
N ALA A 171 -3.39 -13.96 3.06
CA ALA A 171 -2.63 -13.45 1.93
C ALA A 171 -2.81 -14.30 0.67
N TYR A 172 -2.80 -15.63 0.82
CA TYR A 172 -2.87 -16.59 -0.28
C TYR A 172 -4.27 -17.14 -0.51
N SER A 173 -5.28 -16.60 0.17
CA SER A 173 -6.67 -16.92 -0.16
C SER A 173 -6.99 -16.45 -1.59
N HIS A 174 -7.63 -17.33 -2.35
CA HIS A 174 -8.24 -16.96 -3.62
C HIS A 174 -9.63 -16.38 -3.35
N PRO A 175 -10.00 -15.25 -4.00
CA PRO A 175 -11.38 -14.81 -3.95
C PRO A 175 -12.27 -15.92 -4.52
N ARG A 176 -13.33 -16.29 -3.79
CA ARG A 176 -14.38 -17.12 -4.37
C ARG A 176 -14.99 -16.33 -5.54
N PRO A 177 -15.25 -16.95 -6.71
CA PRO A 177 -15.92 -16.25 -7.80
C PRO A 177 -17.22 -15.65 -7.26
N SER A 178 -17.38 -14.34 -7.40
CA SER A 178 -18.62 -13.67 -7.06
C SER A 178 -19.72 -14.27 -7.93
N SER A 179 -20.69 -14.93 -7.32
CA SER A 179 -21.93 -15.31 -7.99
C SER A 179 -22.50 -14.07 -8.68
N PRO A 180 -22.92 -14.13 -9.95
CA PRO A 180 -23.62 -13.00 -10.55
C PRO A 180 -24.88 -12.73 -9.72
N SER A 181 -25.01 -11.50 -9.22
CA SER A 181 -26.24 -11.03 -8.61
C SER A 181 -27.39 -11.21 -9.62
N PRO A 182 -28.52 -11.81 -9.24
CA PRO A 182 -29.71 -11.75 -10.07
C PRO A 182 -30.15 -10.28 -10.11
N GLY A 183 -30.25 -9.73 -11.32
CA GLY A 183 -30.83 -8.41 -11.58
C GLY A 183 -32.33 -8.37 -11.41
#